data_AF-A0A564S869-F1
#
_entry.id   AF-A0A564S869-F1
#
_cell.length_a   1.000
_cell.length_b   1.000
_cell.length_c   1.000
_cell.angle_alpha   90.00
_cell.angle_beta   90.00
_cell.angle_gamma   90.00
#
_symmetry.space_group_name_H-M   'P 1'
#
loop_
_entity.id
_entity.type
_entity.pdbx_description
1 polymer ?
#
loop_
_entity_poly.entity_id
_entity_poly.type
_entity_poly.pdbx_seq_one_letter_code
_entity_poly.pdbx_strand_id
1 'polypeptide(L)' 'MRDFLDKVKEIFDREWSGEEKVLIMLCCVLLGVIYEFLISPIKKGISVGNNNGNNYNEYADDYWLDDEE' A
#
# COMPACT_ATOMS: atom_id res chain seq x y z
N MET A 1 6.29 -10.67 -26.63
CA MET A 1 5.09 -10.03 -26.07
C MET A 1 3.82 -10.76 -26.51
N ARG A 2 3.69 -11.11 -27.79
CA ARG A 2 2.59 -11.98 -28.29
C ARG A 2 2.59 -13.36 -27.61
N ASP A 3 3.76 -14.00 -27.51
CA ASP A 3 3.92 -15.32 -26.87
C ASP A 3 3.52 -15.33 -25.39
N PHE A 4 3.62 -14.18 -24.71
CA PHE A 4 3.18 -14.03 -23.33
C PHE A 4 1.65 -13.90 -23.26
N LEU A 5 1.07 -13.08 -24.12
CA LEU A 5 -0.38 -12.91 -24.20
C LEU A 5 -1.09 -14.22 -24.59
N ASP A 6 -0.48 -15.01 -25.47
CA ASP A 6 -1.01 -16.31 -25.87
C ASP A 6 -1.03 -17.29 -24.68
N LYS A 7 0.02 -17.31 -23.85
CA LYS A 7 0.05 -18.12 -22.62
C LYS A 7 -0.94 -17.64 -21.56
N VAL A 8 -1.11 -16.32 -21.40
CA VAL A 8 -2.12 -15.77 -20.50
C VAL A 8 -3.51 -16.18 -20.98
N LYS A 9 -3.78 -16.08 -22.28
CA LYS A 9 -5.04 -16.49 -22.87
C LYS A 9 -5.32 -17.99 -22.65
N GLU A 10 -4.32 -18.84 -22.83
CA GLU A 10 -4.41 -20.28 -22.57
C GLU A 10 -4.78 -20.58 -21.10
N ILE A 11 -4.18 -19.84 -20.15
CA ILE A 11 -4.50 -19.98 -18.72
C ILE A 11 -5.94 -19.55 -18.42
N PHE A 12 -6.43 -18.49 -19.08
CA PHE A 12 -7.80 -18.00 -18.91
C PHE A 12 -8.86 -18.88 -19.60
N ASP A 13 -8.56 -19.46 -20.76
CA ASP A 13 -9.48 -20.34 -21.52
C ASP A 13 -9.56 -21.76 -20.91
N ARG A 14 -8.61 -22.15 -20.06
CA ARG A 14 -8.65 -23.42 -19.32
C ARG A 14 -9.90 -23.47 -18.44
N GLU A 15 -10.48 -24.66 -18.23
CA GLU A 15 -11.56 -24.83 -17.25
C GLU A 15 -11.02 -24.66 -15.81
N TRP A 16 -11.71 -23.84 -15.01
CA TRP A 16 -11.34 -23.54 -13.63
C TRP A 16 -12.28 -24.25 -12.65
N SER A 17 -11.71 -24.89 -11.64
CA SER A 17 -12.46 -25.37 -10.48
C SER A 17 -13.07 -24.19 -9.72
N GLY A 18 -14.19 -24.42 -9.02
CA GLY A 18 -14.85 -23.40 -8.21
C GLY A 18 -13.90 -22.75 -7.19
N GLU A 19 -13.00 -23.53 -6.63
CA GLU A 19 -12.01 -23.08 -5.64
C GLU A 19 -10.96 -22.16 -6.25
N GLU A 20 -10.48 -22.49 -7.46
CA GLU A 20 -9.49 -21.66 -8.17
C GLU A 20 -10.11 -20.31 -8.57
N LYS A 21 -11.41 -20.28 -8.94
CA LYS A 21 -12.13 -19.03 -9.23
C LYS A 21 -12.21 -18.12 -8.02
N VAL A 22 -12.50 -18.69 -6.84
CA VAL A 22 -12.54 -17.95 -5.57
C VAL A 22 -11.16 -17.40 -5.22
N LEU A 23 -10.11 -18.22 -5.38
CA LEU A 23 -8.74 -17.81 -5.12
C LEU A 23 -8.32 -16.63 -6.01
N ILE A 24 -8.63 -16.68 -7.31
CA ILE A 24 -8.36 -15.57 -8.23
C ILE A 24 -9.10 -14.31 -7.84
N MET A 25 -10.40 -14.40 -7.54
CA MET A 25 -11.16 -13.22 -7.12
C MET A 25 -10.55 -12.59 -5.87
N LEU A 26 -10.14 -13.40 -4.89
CA LEU A 26 -9.43 -12.90 -3.70
C LEU A 26 -8.11 -12.23 -4.07
N CYS A 27 -7.28 -12.86 -4.92
CA CYS A 27 -6.04 -12.27 -5.40
C CYS A 27 -6.28 -10.92 -6.09
N CYS A 28 -7.32 -10.79 -6.93
CA CYS A 28 -7.66 -9.52 -7.56
C CYS A 28 -8.03 -8.43 -6.54
N VAL A 29 -8.82 -8.77 -5.51
CA VAL A 29 -9.19 -7.83 -4.44
C VAL A 29 -7.95 -7.39 -3.65
N LEU A 30 -7.09 -8.33 -3.25
CA LEU A 30 -5.85 -8.06 -2.54
C LEU A 30 -4.91 -7.15 -3.34
N LEU A 31 -4.75 -7.41 -4.64
CA LEU A 31 -3.95 -6.56 -5.52
C LEU A 31 -4.54 -5.15 -5.65
N GLY A 32 -5.87 -5.03 -5.73
CA GLY A 32 -6.56 -3.75 -5.70
C GLY A 32 -6.26 -2.95 -4.43
N VAL A 33 -6.38 -3.59 -3.26
CA VAL A 33 -6.08 -2.96 -1.96
C VAL A 33 -4.63 -2.50 -1.88
N ILE A 34 -3.67 -3.32 -2.31
CA ILE A 34 -2.25 -2.96 -2.33
C ILE A 34 -2.02 -1.77 -3.27
N TYR A 35 -2.60 -1.80 -4.46
CA TYR A 35 -2.46 -0.73 -5.44
C TYR A 35 -3.06 0.59 -4.96
N GLU A 36 -4.26 0.55 -4.37
CA GLU A 36 -4.88 1.72 -3.76
C GLU A 36 -4.06 2.25 -2.58
N PHE A 37 -3.51 1.38 -1.74
CA PHE A 37 -2.62 1.77 -0.65
C PHE A 37 -1.36 2.47 -1.14
N LEU A 38 -0.74 1.96 -2.22
CA LEU A 38 0.44 2.59 -2.84
C LEU A 38 0.12 3.96 -3.47
N ILE A 39 -1.09 4.14 -4.01
CA ILE A 39 -1.53 5.42 -4.59
C ILE A 39 -2.01 6.40 -3.52
N SER A 40 -2.50 5.90 -2.39
CA SER A 40 -3.04 6.69 -1.29
C SER A 40 -2.14 7.86 -0.83
N PRO A 41 -0.81 7.70 -0.61
CA PRO A 41 0.06 8.81 -0.20
C PRO A 41 0.14 9.94 -1.23
N ILE A 42 -0.01 9.63 -2.53
CA ILE A 42 -0.02 10.63 -3.61
C ILE A 42 -1.28 11.51 -3.52
N LYS A 43 -2.38 10.97 -2.97
CA LYS A 43 -3.65 11.68 -2.74
C LYS A 43 -3.79 12.29 -1.34
N LYS A 44 -2.72 12.37 -0.53
CA LYS A 44 -2.77 12.79 0.89
C LYS A 44 -3.72 11.93 1.75
N GLY A 45 -3.94 10.67 1.36
CA GLY A 45 -4.79 9.72 2.10
C GLY A 45 -3.97 8.56 2.65
N ILE A 46 -4.43 8.01 3.78
CA ILE A 46 -3.92 6.83 4.51
C ILE A 46 -2.50 7.00 5.08
N SER A 47 -2.47 7.47 6.32
CA SER A 47 -1.38 7.24 7.28
C SER A 47 -1.58 5.85 7.90
N VAL A 48 -0.69 4.89 7.60
CA VAL A 48 -0.49 3.71 8.45
C VAL A 48 0.87 3.88 9.11
N GLY A 49 0.85 4.71 10.14
CA GLY A 49 1.93 4.97 11.07
C GLY A 49 1.29 5.17 12.44
N ASN A 50 1.80 4.45 13.43
CA ASN A 50 1.36 4.47 14.82
C ASN A 50 1.06 5.91 15.31
N ASN A 51 -0.16 6.19 15.75
CA ASN A 51 -0.49 7.42 16.50
C ASN A 51 -0.01 7.29 17.95
N ASN A 52 1.19 6.75 18.17
CA ASN A 52 1.86 6.91 19.43
C ASN A 52 2.32 8.36 19.44
N GLY A 53 1.56 9.21 20.13
CA GLY A 53 1.76 10.65 20.27
C GLY A 53 3.04 11.04 20.99
N ASN A 54 4.13 10.31 20.75
CA ASN A 54 5.47 10.70 21.13
C ASN A 54 5.98 11.74 20.13
N ASN A 55 5.41 12.94 20.24
CA ASN A 55 6.00 14.17 19.74
C ASN A 55 7.20 14.44 20.66
N TYR A 56 8.38 13.90 20.33
CA TYR A 56 9.58 14.50 20.91
C TYR A 56 9.56 15.95 20.45
N ASN A 57 9.36 16.80 21.44
CA ASN A 57 9.11 18.21 21.35
C ASN A 57 10.19 18.88 20.49
N GLU A 58 9.93 19.05 19.18
CA GLU A 58 10.79 19.86 18.28
C GLU A 58 10.88 21.32 18.75
N TYR A 59 10.00 21.73 19.68
CA TYR A 59 10.03 23.04 20.34
C TYR A 59 10.86 23.09 21.64
N ALA A 60 11.58 22.03 22.00
CA ALA A 60 12.43 22.04 23.20
C ALA A 60 13.83 22.65 22.99
N ASP A 61 14.24 22.89 21.74
CA ASP A 61 15.60 23.34 21.42
C ASP A 61 15.73 24.87 21.20
N ASP A 62 14.66 25.65 21.37
CA ASP A 62 14.69 27.12 21.20
C ASP A 62 14.75 27.91 22.52
N TYR A 63 14.90 27.25 23.68
CA TYR A 63 14.86 27.91 25.01
C TYR A 63 16.18 27.91 25.81
N TRP A 64 17.33 27.71 25.15
CA TRP A 64 18.64 27.64 25.84
C TRP A 64 19.67 28.70 25.43
N LEU A 65 19.28 29.80 24.76
CA LEU A 65 20.21 30.88 24.39
C LEU A 65 19.66 32.28 24.64
N ASP A 66 19.07 32.54 25.82
CA ASP A 66 18.77 33.93 26.19
C ASP A 66 18.90 34.22 27.70
N ASP A 67 19.95 33.70 28.34
CA ASP A 67 20.39 34.19 29.66
C ASP A 67 21.91 33.96 29.82
N GLU A 68 22.75 34.85 29.30
CA GLU A 68 23.94 35.33 30.01
C GLU A 68 24.22 36.78 29.59
N GLU A 69 24.12 37.67 30.59
CA GLU A 69 24.37 39.12 30.62
C GLU A 69 25.85 39.48 30.36
#